data_AF-A0A8D5ALQ4-F1
#
_entry.id   AF-A0A8D5ALQ4-F1
#
_cell.length_a   1.000
_cell.length_b   1.000
_cell.length_c   1.000
_cell.angle_alpha   90.00
_cell.angle_beta   90.00
_cell.angle_gamma   90.00
#
_symmetry.space_group_name_H-M   'P 1'
#
loop_
_entity.id
_entity.type
_entity.pdbx_description
1 polymer ?
#
loop_
_entity_poly.entity_id
_entity_poly.type
_entity_poly.pdbx_seq_one_letter_code
_entity_poly.pdbx_strand_id
1 'polypeptide(L)'
;MSHTKRSFIQAKFEPLRIKPEQWPEALERLEQGWDFLSAAGYGAAKPHEPRETGVDWYGRLSGAERAAFDRFWKAYGYKKGKNNAAMVWHRLGEIDAATAEIIIQAATAEKRQWGKEETRDGIARKWPQGWLSERRWEDHEPSADTAKTAPGAAVKRANLVNEINGLKTLIASAKPGPGREAMEAKLAALEAQLRG
;
A
#
# COMPACT_ATOMS: atom_id res chain seq x y z
N MET A 1 20.75 0.48 16.89
CA MET A 1 22.21 0.41 17.14
C MET A 1 22.63 -1.04 16.89
N SER A 2 23.63 -1.30 16.06
CA SER A 2 24.15 -2.65 15.89
C SER A 2 25.01 -2.98 17.12
N HIS A 3 24.58 -3.94 17.93
CA HIS A 3 25.36 -4.41 19.08
C HIS A 3 26.46 -5.33 18.54
N THR A 4 27.69 -4.83 18.49
CA THR A 4 28.87 -5.61 18.09
C THR A 4 29.64 -6.05 19.34
N LYS A 5 30.37 -7.18 19.26
CA LYS A 5 31.25 -7.66 20.35
C LYS A 5 32.17 -6.54 20.87
N ARG A 6 32.75 -5.76 19.96
CA ARG A 6 33.57 -4.58 20.28
C ARG A 6 32.82 -3.53 21.11
N SER A 7 31.60 -3.15 20.69
CA SER A 7 30.80 -2.15 21.41
C SER A 7 30.38 -2.63 22.81
N PHE A 8 30.10 -3.92 22.97
CA PHE A 8 29.80 -4.53 24.26
C PHE A 8 31.01 -4.51 25.19
N ILE A 9 32.17 -4.95 24.70
CA ILE A 9 33.41 -4.96 25.47
C ILE A 9 33.75 -3.54 25.91
N GLN A 10 33.75 -2.56 25.01
CA GLN A 10 34.03 -1.16 25.38
C GLN A 10 33.07 -0.64 26.46
N ALA A 11 31.76 -0.84 26.30
CA ALA A 11 30.75 -0.38 27.25
C ALA A 11 30.85 -1.03 28.63
N LYS A 12 31.35 -2.27 28.71
CA LYS A 12 31.48 -3.03 29.95
C LYS A 12 32.87 -2.96 30.55
N PHE A 13 33.90 -2.64 29.77
CA PHE A 13 35.27 -2.54 30.24
C PHE A 13 35.54 -1.19 30.94
N GLU A 14 35.06 -0.07 30.36
CA GLU A 14 35.24 1.29 30.90
C GLU A 14 34.82 1.47 32.39
N PRO A 15 33.66 0.93 32.84
CA PRO A 15 33.21 1.14 34.21
C PRO A 15 33.95 0.31 35.26
N LEU A 16 34.70 -0.72 34.85
CA LEU A 16 35.27 -1.70 35.79
C LEU A 16 36.56 -1.21 36.46
N ARG A 17 37.15 -0.08 36.02
CA ARG A 17 38.37 0.52 36.60
C ARG A 17 39.48 -0.50 36.91
N ILE A 18 39.69 -1.43 35.99
CA ILE A 18 40.61 -2.56 36.14
C ILE A 18 42.03 -2.09 35.88
N LYS A 19 43.00 -2.56 36.68
CA LYS A 19 44.42 -2.23 36.49
C LYS A 19 44.98 -2.88 35.22
N PRO A 20 45.97 -2.27 34.55
CA PRO A 20 46.56 -2.80 33.31
C PRO A 20 46.99 -4.28 33.38
N GLU A 21 47.54 -4.69 34.53
CA GLU A 21 48.00 -6.07 34.75
C GLU A 21 46.86 -7.12 34.68
N GLN A 22 45.63 -6.69 34.92
CA GLN A 22 44.42 -7.53 34.96
C GLN A 22 43.60 -7.43 33.66
N TRP A 23 44.03 -6.61 32.70
CA TRP A 23 43.32 -6.42 31.43
C TRP A 23 43.16 -7.71 30.61
N PRO A 24 44.15 -8.62 30.52
CA PRO A 24 43.99 -9.84 29.73
C PRO A 24 42.84 -10.73 30.25
N GLU A 25 42.80 -10.97 31.57
CA GLU A 25 41.75 -11.78 32.21
C GLU A 25 40.38 -11.09 32.11
N ALA A 26 40.34 -9.77 32.27
CA ALA A 26 39.11 -9.00 32.14
C ALA A 26 38.54 -9.03 30.72
N LEU A 27 39.41 -8.92 29.71
CA LEU A 27 39.03 -9.01 28.31
C LEU A 27 38.49 -10.40 28.00
N GLU A 28 39.19 -11.46 28.41
CA GLU A 28 38.76 -12.83 28.23
C GLU A 28 37.37 -13.09 28.84
N ARG A 29 37.14 -12.63 30.08
CA ARG A 29 35.83 -12.79 30.75
C ARG A 29 34.70 -12.04 30.02
N LEU A 30 34.97 -10.87 29.45
CA LEU A 30 33.99 -10.13 28.65
C LEU A 30 33.73 -10.81 27.31
N GLU A 31 34.75 -11.40 26.68
CA GLU A 31 34.57 -12.17 25.46
C GLU A 31 33.71 -13.42 25.71
N GLN A 32 33.99 -14.16 26.78
CA GLN A 32 33.17 -15.30 27.20
C GLN A 32 31.72 -14.88 27.52
N GLY A 33 31.55 -13.74 28.20
CA GLY A 33 30.23 -13.17 28.47
C GLY A 33 29.45 -12.80 27.20
N TRP A 34 30.14 -12.24 26.21
CA TRP A 34 29.54 -11.97 24.90
C TRP A 34 29.13 -13.26 24.18
N ASP A 35 29.97 -14.29 24.20
CA ASP A 35 29.68 -15.56 23.53
C ASP A 35 28.51 -16.28 24.21
N PHE A 36 28.44 -16.24 25.54
CA PHE A 36 27.29 -16.73 26.32
C PHE A 36 25.99 -16.00 25.96
N LEU A 37 26.00 -14.66 25.96
CA LEU A 37 24.84 -13.86 25.58
C LEU A 37 24.43 -14.09 24.13
N SER A 38 25.40 -14.30 23.24
CA SER A 38 25.15 -14.62 21.84
C SER A 38 24.49 -15.98 21.69
N ALA A 39 24.96 -17.00 22.41
CA ALA A 39 24.33 -18.33 22.44
C ALA A 39 22.89 -18.27 23.01
N ALA A 40 22.63 -17.38 23.96
CA ALA A 40 21.31 -17.13 24.53
C ALA A 40 20.41 -16.21 23.67
N GLY A 41 20.88 -15.77 22.49
CA GLY A 41 20.09 -14.95 21.56
C GLY A 41 20.12 -13.43 21.81
N TYR A 42 20.94 -12.96 22.75
CA TYR A 42 21.15 -11.54 23.09
C TYR A 42 22.37 -10.93 22.36
N GLY A 43 23.07 -11.71 21.54
CA GLY A 43 24.29 -11.31 20.84
C GLY A 43 24.06 -10.41 19.64
N ALA A 44 24.98 -10.48 18.66
CA ALA A 44 24.89 -9.69 17.44
C ALA A 44 23.49 -9.82 16.82
N ALA A 45 22.87 -8.67 16.52
CA ALA A 45 21.62 -8.65 15.78
C ALA A 45 21.80 -9.51 14.52
N LYS A 46 20.84 -10.40 14.23
CA LYS A 46 20.84 -11.21 13.00
C LYS A 46 21.26 -10.30 11.84
N PRO A 47 22.24 -10.71 11.02
CA PRO A 47 22.64 -9.90 9.88
C PRO A 47 21.37 -9.55 9.12
N HIS A 48 21.06 -8.26 9.05
CA HIS A 48 19.98 -7.80 8.19
C HIS A 48 20.47 -8.14 6.79
N GLU A 49 19.85 -9.15 6.16
CA GLU A 49 20.19 -9.54 4.80
C GLU A 49 20.28 -8.25 3.96
N PRO A 50 21.36 -8.06 3.19
CA PRO A 50 21.46 -6.92 2.31
C PRO A 50 20.16 -6.82 1.53
N ARG A 51 19.47 -5.68 1.59
CA ARG A 51 18.32 -5.47 0.72
C ARG A 51 18.81 -5.81 -0.69
N GLU A 52 18.13 -6.72 -1.38
CA GLU A 52 18.39 -7.01 -2.79
C GLU A 52 18.39 -5.68 -3.54
N THR A 53 19.58 -5.15 -3.79
CA THR A 53 19.80 -3.82 -4.36
C THR A 53 19.93 -4.01 -5.86
N GLY A 54 19.18 -3.24 -6.64
CA GLY A 54 19.17 -3.34 -8.10
C GLY A 54 18.14 -4.31 -8.69
N VAL A 55 17.30 -4.96 -7.88
CA VAL A 55 16.17 -5.74 -8.39
C VAL A 55 14.98 -4.84 -8.74
N ASP A 56 14.52 -4.90 -9.99
CA ASP A 56 13.25 -4.30 -10.41
C ASP A 56 12.08 -5.22 -10.04
N TRP A 57 11.54 -5.00 -8.85
CA TRP A 57 10.40 -5.75 -8.33
C TRP A 57 9.10 -5.43 -9.08
N TYR A 58 8.96 -4.21 -9.59
CA TYR A 58 7.80 -3.86 -10.41
C TYR A 58 7.83 -4.62 -11.75
N GLY A 59 9.02 -4.78 -12.33
CA GLY A 59 9.25 -5.61 -13.52
C GLY A 59 8.95 -7.10 -13.31
N ARG A 60 9.09 -7.61 -12.07
CA ARG A 60 8.80 -9.01 -11.71
C ARG A 60 7.31 -9.32 -11.54
N LEU A 61 6.46 -8.32 -11.36
CA LEU A 61 5.00 -8.53 -11.28
C LEU A 61 4.47 -9.03 -12.63
N SER A 62 3.59 -10.04 -12.58
CA SER A 62 2.79 -10.46 -13.73
C SER A 62 1.88 -9.32 -14.23
N GLY A 63 1.31 -9.45 -15.44
CA GLY A 63 0.44 -8.42 -15.99
C GLY A 63 -0.76 -8.08 -15.11
N ALA A 64 -1.38 -9.10 -14.49
CA ALA A 64 -2.52 -8.93 -13.60
C ALA A 64 -2.11 -8.27 -12.27
N GLU A 65 -1.05 -8.75 -11.62
CA GLU A 65 -0.53 -8.16 -10.38
C GLU A 65 -0.09 -6.71 -10.59
N ARG A 66 0.56 -6.43 -11.72
CA ARG A 66 1.00 -5.08 -12.07
C ARG A 66 -0.17 -4.13 -12.24
N ALA A 67 -1.23 -4.55 -12.91
CA ALA A 67 -2.45 -3.76 -13.06
C ALA A 67 -3.12 -3.47 -11.71
N ALA A 68 -3.23 -4.48 -10.84
CA ALA A 68 -3.76 -4.30 -9.48
C ALA A 68 -2.86 -3.39 -8.63
N PHE A 69 -1.55 -3.56 -8.70
CA PHE A 69 -0.58 -2.73 -8.01
C PHE A 69 -0.62 -1.27 -8.48
N ASP A 70 -0.76 -1.00 -9.78
CA ASP A 70 -0.88 0.38 -10.28
C ASP A 70 -2.18 1.04 -9.83
N ARG A 71 -3.28 0.28 -9.71
CA ARG A 71 -4.53 0.76 -9.09
C ARG A 71 -4.32 1.09 -7.61
N PHE A 72 -3.68 0.21 -6.85
CA PHE A 72 -3.29 0.48 -5.46
C PHE A 72 -2.40 1.73 -5.36
N TRP A 73 -1.37 1.82 -6.20
CA TRP A 73 -0.42 2.92 -6.22
C TRP A 73 -1.13 4.25 -6.44
N LYS A 74 -2.10 4.29 -7.37
CA LYS A 74 -2.95 5.45 -7.63
C LYS A 74 -3.86 5.77 -6.43
N ALA A 75 -4.50 4.76 -5.85
CA ALA A 75 -5.41 4.89 -4.70
C ALA A 75 -4.71 5.45 -3.45
N TYR A 76 -3.56 4.88 -3.08
CA TYR A 76 -2.78 5.32 -1.94
C TYR A 76 -2.29 6.76 -2.12
N GLY A 77 -1.76 7.09 -3.31
CA GLY A 77 -1.44 8.48 -3.67
C GLY A 77 -0.17 9.05 -3.03
N TYR A 78 0.50 8.35 -2.09
CA TYR A 78 1.81 8.76 -1.58
C TYR A 78 2.95 8.14 -2.39
N LYS A 79 3.58 8.94 -3.27
CA LYS A 79 4.48 8.46 -4.33
C LYS A 79 5.92 8.26 -3.86
N LYS A 80 6.14 7.49 -2.79
CA LYS A 80 7.47 7.17 -2.24
C LYS A 80 7.74 5.66 -2.25
N GLY A 81 8.93 5.28 -2.71
CA GLY A 81 9.40 3.89 -2.66
C GLY A 81 8.60 2.89 -3.51
N LYS A 82 8.24 3.23 -4.77
CA LYS A 82 7.42 2.35 -5.65
C LYS A 82 7.98 0.93 -5.75
N ASN A 83 9.29 0.80 -5.98
CA ASN A 83 9.93 -0.52 -6.12
C ASN A 83 9.83 -1.36 -4.83
N ASN A 84 10.03 -0.74 -3.66
CA ASN A 84 9.90 -1.44 -2.37
C ASN A 84 8.44 -1.81 -2.08
N ALA A 85 7.48 -0.99 -2.50
CA ALA A 85 6.06 -1.34 -2.40
C ALA A 85 5.70 -2.50 -3.34
N ALA A 86 6.24 -2.50 -4.57
CA ALA A 86 6.07 -3.60 -5.53
C ALA A 86 6.69 -4.91 -5.01
N MET A 87 7.84 -4.83 -4.34
CA MET A 87 8.45 -5.98 -3.66
C MET A 87 7.50 -6.59 -2.63
N VAL A 88 6.90 -5.76 -1.77
CA VAL A 88 5.95 -6.27 -0.77
C VAL A 88 4.71 -6.83 -1.44
N TRP A 89 4.18 -6.16 -2.46
CA TRP A 89 3.05 -6.66 -3.25
C TRP A 89 3.33 -8.04 -3.84
N HIS A 90 4.48 -8.22 -4.47
CA HIS A 90 4.93 -9.51 -5.00
C HIS A 90 5.04 -10.59 -3.91
N ARG A 91 5.51 -10.21 -2.72
CA ARG A 91 5.63 -11.11 -1.56
C ARG A 91 4.28 -11.49 -0.93
N LEU A 92 3.19 -10.78 -1.21
CA LEU A 92 1.84 -11.23 -0.83
C LEU A 92 1.43 -12.49 -1.59
N GLY A 93 2.11 -12.81 -2.69
CA GLY A 93 1.82 -13.95 -3.55
C GLY A 93 0.62 -13.71 -4.44
N GLU A 94 0.06 -14.79 -4.99
CA GLU A 94 -1.17 -14.76 -5.77
C GLU A 94 -2.36 -14.43 -4.86
N ILE A 95 -2.61 -13.14 -4.70
CA ILE A 95 -3.85 -12.65 -4.08
C ILE A 95 -4.97 -12.66 -5.11
N ASP A 96 -6.16 -13.08 -4.68
CA ASP A 96 -7.34 -13.04 -5.54
C ASP A 96 -7.78 -11.60 -5.83
N ALA A 97 -8.62 -11.44 -6.86
CA ALA A 97 -9.10 -10.13 -7.27
C ALA A 97 -9.92 -9.43 -6.17
N ALA A 98 -10.58 -10.19 -5.29
CA ALA A 98 -11.37 -9.67 -4.19
C ALA A 98 -10.47 -9.02 -3.13
N THR A 99 -9.40 -9.71 -2.72
CA THR A 99 -8.41 -9.20 -1.77
C THR A 99 -7.69 -7.99 -2.33
N ALA A 100 -7.29 -8.02 -3.60
CA ALA A 100 -6.70 -6.85 -4.25
C ALA A 100 -7.64 -5.63 -4.22
N GLU A 101 -8.95 -5.82 -4.41
CA GLU A 101 -9.92 -4.74 -4.33
C GLU A 101 -10.07 -4.20 -2.90
N ILE A 102 -10.10 -5.05 -1.88
CA ILE A 102 -10.12 -4.63 -0.46
C ILE A 102 -8.90 -3.75 -0.16
N ILE A 103 -7.71 -4.17 -0.59
CA ILE A 103 -6.46 -3.41 -0.41
C ILE A 103 -6.57 -2.03 -1.08
N ILE A 104 -7.13 -1.96 -2.29
CA ILE A 104 -7.31 -0.70 -3.05
C ILE A 104 -8.33 0.23 -2.36
N GLN A 105 -9.43 -0.32 -1.84
CA GLN A 105 -10.44 0.44 -1.10
C GLN A 105 -9.86 1.00 0.21
N ALA A 106 -9.19 0.16 0.99
CA ALA A 106 -8.50 0.57 2.21
C ALA A 106 -7.43 1.65 1.93
N ALA A 107 -6.66 1.51 0.84
CA ALA A 107 -5.68 2.53 0.43
C ALA A 107 -6.34 3.87 0.07
N THR A 108 -7.55 3.84 -0.50
CA THR A 108 -8.33 5.05 -0.79
C THR A 108 -8.83 5.70 0.50
N ALA A 109 -9.30 4.90 1.46
CA ALA A 109 -9.72 5.37 2.77
C ALA A 109 -8.55 6.01 3.54
N GLU A 110 -7.39 5.35 3.56
CA GLU A 110 -6.15 5.88 4.17
C GLU A 110 -5.79 7.24 3.57
N LYS A 111 -5.84 7.38 2.24
CA LYS A 111 -5.57 8.67 1.58
C LYS A 111 -6.55 9.76 2.04
N ARG A 112 -7.84 9.44 2.19
CA ARG A 112 -8.87 10.39 2.64
C ARG A 112 -8.68 10.79 4.10
N GLN A 113 -8.37 9.83 4.96
CA GLN A 113 -8.08 10.07 6.37
C GLN A 113 -6.86 10.98 6.49
N TRP A 114 -5.80 10.72 5.73
CA TRP A 114 -4.61 11.56 5.77
C TRP A 114 -4.85 12.98 5.27
N GLY A 115 -5.70 13.17 4.26
CA GLY A 115 -6.10 14.52 3.84
C GLY A 115 -6.80 15.33 4.93
N LYS A 116 -7.35 14.68 5.97
CA LYS A 116 -7.95 15.33 7.15
C LYS A 116 -6.95 15.51 8.29
N GLU A 117 -6.00 14.58 8.44
CA GLU A 117 -5.01 14.55 9.54
C GLU A 117 -3.70 15.30 9.23
N GLU A 118 -3.41 15.62 7.96
CA GLU A 118 -2.20 16.35 7.54
C GLU A 118 -2.04 17.72 8.21
N THR A 119 -3.11 18.27 8.77
CA THR A 119 -3.10 19.52 9.55
C THR A 119 -2.71 19.35 11.03
N ARG A 120 -2.45 18.12 11.50
CA ARG A 120 -2.04 17.85 12.89
C ARG A 120 -0.52 17.70 12.98
N ASP A 121 0.13 18.61 13.70
CA ASP A 121 1.59 18.64 13.83
C ASP A 121 2.18 17.32 14.37
N GLY A 122 3.23 16.84 13.70
CA GLY A 122 4.06 15.72 14.16
C GLY A 122 3.63 14.32 13.68
N ILE A 123 2.52 14.20 12.94
CA ILE A 123 2.07 12.89 12.43
C ILE A 123 2.53 12.72 10.98
N ALA A 124 3.44 11.79 10.72
CA ALA A 124 3.97 11.50 9.39
C ALA A 124 3.26 10.30 8.73
N ARG A 125 2.90 10.46 7.45
CA ARG A 125 2.23 9.41 6.69
C ARG A 125 3.13 8.20 6.52
N LYS A 126 2.60 7.01 6.75
CA LYS A 126 3.34 5.78 6.48
C LYS A 126 3.65 5.64 4.98
N TRP A 127 4.80 5.08 4.66
CA TRP A 127 5.14 4.77 3.27
C TRP A 127 4.29 3.60 2.78
N PRO A 128 3.96 3.52 1.48
CA PRO A 128 3.16 2.42 0.92
C PRO A 128 3.73 1.05 1.25
N GLN A 129 5.07 0.92 1.20
CA GLN A 129 5.77 -0.32 1.58
C GLN A 129 5.49 -0.71 3.04
N GLY A 130 5.63 0.22 3.98
CA GLY A 130 5.39 -0.06 5.40
C GLY A 130 3.92 -0.36 5.68
N TRP A 131 3.02 0.38 5.04
CA TRP A 131 1.58 0.16 5.14
C TRP A 131 1.17 -1.22 4.61
N LEU A 132 1.75 -1.66 3.49
CA LEU A 132 1.51 -3.00 2.94
C LEU A 132 2.14 -4.10 3.80
N SER A 133 3.36 -3.89 4.30
CA SER A 133 4.09 -4.91 5.07
C SER A 133 3.37 -5.26 6.37
N GLU A 134 2.71 -4.27 6.96
CA GLU A 134 1.95 -4.41 8.20
C GLU A 134 0.50 -4.81 7.98
N ARG A 135 0.10 -5.10 6.73
CA ARG A 135 -1.25 -5.56 6.39
C ARG A 135 -2.36 -4.63 6.89
N ARG A 136 -2.11 -3.31 6.93
CA ARG A 136 -3.05 -2.32 7.50
C ARG A 136 -4.39 -2.20 6.77
N TRP A 137 -4.56 -2.87 5.62
CA TRP A 137 -5.86 -3.02 4.98
C TRP A 137 -6.80 -3.98 5.73
N GLU A 138 -6.28 -4.83 6.61
CA GLU A 138 -7.09 -5.77 7.41
C GLU A 138 -7.84 -5.04 8.53
N ASP A 139 -7.29 -3.92 9.02
CA ASP A 139 -7.95 -3.03 9.98
C ASP A 139 -9.08 -2.21 9.32
N HIS A 140 -9.18 -2.22 8.00
CA HIS A 140 -10.21 -1.48 7.28
C HIS A 140 -11.53 -2.25 7.31
N GLU A 141 -12.48 -1.77 8.11
CA GLU A 141 -13.86 -2.19 7.97
C GLU A 141 -14.48 -1.49 6.74
N PRO A 142 -14.88 -2.22 5.69
CA PRO A 142 -15.55 -1.64 4.55
C PRO A 142 -16.88 -1.07 5.02
N SER A 143 -16.97 0.26 5.10
CA SER A 143 -18.22 0.95 5.41
C SER A 143 -19.29 0.51 4.40
N ALA A 144 -20.47 0.10 4.86
CA ALA A 144 -21.55 -0.47 4.03
C ALA A 144 -21.95 0.40 2.81
N ASP A 145 -21.58 1.68 2.81
CA ASP A 145 -21.76 2.61 1.69
C ASP A 145 -20.87 2.32 0.46
N THR A 146 -19.73 1.63 0.64
CA THR A 146 -18.81 1.30 -0.46
C THR A 146 -19.35 0.21 -1.38
N ALA A 147 -20.23 -0.67 -0.90
CA ALA A 147 -20.90 -1.69 -1.71
C ALA A 147 -21.80 -1.08 -2.82
N LYS A 148 -22.24 0.19 -2.67
CA LYS A 148 -23.05 0.88 -3.69
C LYS A 148 -22.25 1.57 -4.79
N THR A 149 -20.92 1.69 -4.65
CA THR A 149 -20.08 2.39 -5.64
C THR A 149 -19.00 1.47 -6.20
N ALA A 150 -19.42 0.34 -6.80
CA ALA A 150 -18.51 -0.42 -7.65
C ALA A 150 -18.05 0.47 -8.82
N PRO A 151 -16.76 0.50 -9.19
CA PRO A 151 -16.25 1.30 -10.30
C PRO A 151 -16.97 1.04 -11.64
N GLY A 152 -17.57 -0.14 -11.81
CA GLY A 152 -18.44 -0.46 -12.95
C GLY A 152 -19.74 0.36 -13.00
N ALA A 153 -20.30 0.78 -11.87
CA ALA A 153 -21.51 1.60 -11.83
C ALA A 153 -21.25 3.05 -12.28
N ALA A 154 -20.10 3.62 -11.88
CA ALA A 154 -19.70 4.97 -12.30
C ALA A 154 -19.41 5.03 -13.82
N VAL A 155 -18.74 4.01 -14.37
CA VAL A 155 -18.48 3.89 -15.82
C VAL A 155 -19.79 3.67 -16.60
N LYS A 156 -20.69 2.82 -16.10
CA LYS A 156 -22.03 2.64 -16.69
C LYS A 156 -22.81 3.95 -16.72
N ARG A 157 -22.79 4.72 -15.63
CA ARG A 157 -23.47 6.03 -15.54
C ARG A 157 -22.90 7.04 -16.53
N ALA A 158 -21.57 7.12 -16.67
CA ALA A 158 -20.92 8.00 -17.64
C ALA A 158 -21.28 7.64 -19.10
N ASN A 159 -21.32 6.35 -19.42
CA ASN A 159 -21.74 5.88 -20.74
C ASN A 159 -23.20 6.22 -21.03
N LEU A 160 -24.08 6.03 -20.04
CA LEU A 160 -25.51 6.38 -20.16
C LEU A 160 -25.70 7.88 -20.45
N VAL A 161 -24.95 8.73 -19.75
CA VAL A 161 -24.99 10.19 -19.96
C VAL A 161 -24.52 10.56 -21.37
N ASN A 162 -23.47 9.91 -21.88
CA ASN A 162 -22.99 10.13 -23.25
C ASN A 162 -24.02 9.69 -24.30
N GLU A 163 -24.68 8.54 -24.10
CA GLU A 163 -25.72 8.05 -25.02
C GLU A 163 -26.97 8.95 -25.02
N ILE A 164 -27.37 9.45 -23.85
CA ILE A 164 -28.44 10.45 -23.71
C ILE A 164 -28.11 11.73 -24.47
N ASN A 165 -26.89 12.25 -24.30
CA ASN A 165 -26.46 13.47 -24.99
C ASN A 165 -26.42 13.28 -26.52
N GLY A 166 -25.96 12.12 -27.00
CA GLY A 166 -25.99 11.76 -28.42
C GLY A 166 -27.40 11.62 -28.98
N LEU A 167 -28.35 11.07 -28.22
CA LEU A 167 -29.74 10.98 -28.64
C LEU A 167 -30.42 12.36 -28.67
N LYS A 168 -30.14 13.23 -27.69
CA LYS A 168 -30.65 14.61 -27.66
C LYS A 168 -30.21 15.41 -28.88
N THR A 169 -28.95 15.28 -29.30
CA THR A 169 -28.46 15.97 -30.51
C THR A 169 -29.10 15.41 -31.79
N LEU A 170 -29.27 14.10 -31.89
CA LEU A 170 -29.95 13.48 -33.04
C LEU A 170 -31.42 13.91 -33.14
N ILE A 171 -32.16 13.89 -32.03
CA ILE A 171 -33.58 14.31 -31.97
C ILE A 171 -33.71 15.79 -32.35
N ALA A 172 -32.80 16.65 -31.87
CA ALA A 172 -32.80 18.08 -32.20
C ALA A 172 -32.62 18.34 -33.71
N SER A 173 -31.90 17.46 -34.41
CA SER A 173 -31.67 17.54 -35.86
C SER A 173 -32.71 16.78 -36.72
N ALA A 174 -33.56 15.96 -36.12
CA ALA A 174 -34.48 15.08 -36.82
C ALA A 174 -35.83 15.75 -37.13
N LYS A 175 -36.33 15.52 -38.35
CA LYS A 175 -37.68 15.95 -38.76
C LYS A 175 -38.77 15.17 -37.99
N PRO A 176 -39.94 15.78 -37.74
CA PRO A 176 -41.07 15.08 -37.12
C PRO A 176 -41.47 13.85 -37.92
N GLY A 177 -41.64 12.72 -37.25
CA GLY A 177 -42.03 11.46 -37.86
C GLY A 177 -41.74 10.25 -36.97
N PRO A 178 -42.16 9.05 -37.38
CA PRO A 178 -42.11 7.84 -36.55
C PRO A 178 -40.68 7.46 -36.12
N GLY A 179 -39.66 7.81 -36.91
CA GLY A 179 -38.25 7.63 -36.52
C GLY A 179 -37.79 8.52 -35.36
N ARG A 180 -38.35 9.74 -35.24
CA ARG A 180 -38.07 10.66 -34.14
C ARG A 180 -38.76 10.22 -32.84
N GLU A 181 -40.01 9.78 -32.93
CA GLU A 181 -40.76 9.22 -31.80
C GLU A 181 -40.06 8.01 -31.19
N ALA A 182 -39.49 7.14 -32.03
CA ALA A 182 -38.68 6.00 -31.57
C ALA A 182 -37.41 6.44 -30.81
N MET A 183 -36.75 7.51 -31.26
CA MET A 183 -35.57 8.07 -30.56
C MET A 183 -35.95 8.73 -29.23
N GLU A 184 -37.09 9.44 -29.18
CA GLU A 184 -37.62 10.05 -27.95
C GLU A 184 -38.03 8.99 -26.91
N ALA A 185 -38.62 7.88 -27.35
CA ALA A 185 -38.92 6.73 -26.49
C ALA A 185 -37.64 6.08 -25.93
N LYS A 186 -36.59 5.93 -26.75
CA LYS A 186 -35.29 5.41 -26.30
C LYS A 186 -34.62 6.37 -25.30
N LEU A 187 -34.72 7.67 -25.51
CA LEU A 187 -34.23 8.69 -24.58
C LEU A 187 -34.92 8.58 -23.21
N ALA A 188 -36.26 8.45 -23.18
CA ALA A 188 -37.02 8.30 -21.95
C ALA A 188 -36.64 7.03 -21.17
N ALA A 189 -36.39 5.92 -21.87
CA ALA A 189 -35.94 4.68 -21.24
C ALA A 189 -34.54 4.83 -20.59
N LEU A 190 -33.61 5.51 -21.25
CA LEU A 190 -32.28 5.77 -20.69
C LEU A 190 -32.34 6.77 -19.53
N GLU A 191 -33.17 7.81 -19.60
CA GLU A 191 -33.36 8.73 -18.47
C GLU A 191 -34.00 8.05 -17.25
N ALA A 192 -34.89 7.07 -17.45
CA ALA A 192 -35.44 6.24 -16.37
C ALA A 192 -34.36 5.38 -15.70
N GLN A 193 -33.46 4.77 -16.49
CA GLN A 193 -32.32 4.00 -15.97
C GLN A 193 -31.32 4.86 -15.19
N LEU A 194 -31.26 6.17 -15.44
CA LEU A 194 -30.41 7.10 -14.70
C LEU A 194 -31.01 7.52 -13.34
N ARG A 195 -32.34 7.42 -13.19
CA ARG A 195 -33.08 7.80 -11.97
C ARG A 195 -33.27 6.65 -10.98
N GLY A 196 -33.20 5.40 -11.44
CA GLY A 196 -33.21 4.19 -10.60
C GLY A 196 -31.85 3.88 -10.01
#